data_AF-A0A0S8BXJ8-F1
#
_entry.id   AF-A0A0S8BXJ8-F1
#
_cell.length_a   1.000
_cell.length_b   1.000
_cell.length_c   1.000
_cell.angle_alpha   90.00
_cell.angle_beta   90.00
_cell.angle_gamma   90.00
#
_symmetry.space_group_name_H-M   'P 1'
#
loop_
_entity.id
_entity.type
_entity.pdbx_description
1 polymer ?
#
loop_
_entity_poly.entity_id
_entity_poly.type
_entity_poly.pdbx_seq_one_letter_code
_entity_poly.pdbx_strand_id
1 'polypeptide(L)'
;MVSEEAKSGKRVVGVLLGLVLIAALIAWLAAMQLEKRRSVPPGGGSAEGAAVLSEGILYEAQAGDSAVVVAKDVGSGKELWRAELGSLTAMPVLVVHEKLIEVQIAGTPWMTLDRATGEPVE
;
A
#
# COMPACT_ATOMS: atom_id res chain seq x y z
N MET A 1 8.74 -61.57 18.29
CA MET A 1 8.28 -60.55 17.32
C MET A 1 7.97 -59.25 18.05
N VAL A 2 8.98 -58.47 18.48
CA VAL A 2 8.78 -57.14 19.10
C VAL A 2 10.00 -56.27 18.75
N SER A 3 10.23 -56.00 17.47
CA SER A 3 11.37 -55.16 17.05
C SER A 3 11.11 -54.27 15.84
N GLU A 4 10.02 -54.48 15.10
CA GLU A 4 9.67 -53.61 13.96
C GLU A 4 8.81 -52.39 14.36
N GLU A 5 7.92 -52.52 15.34
CA GLU A 5 7.02 -51.42 15.75
C GLU A 5 7.77 -50.22 16.37
N ALA A 6 8.74 -50.47 17.27
CA ALA A 6 9.52 -49.42 17.91
C ALA A 6 10.46 -48.68 16.94
N LYS A 7 10.92 -49.38 15.90
CA LYS A 7 11.77 -48.80 14.83
C LYS A 7 10.93 -47.94 13.88
N SER A 8 9.68 -48.30 13.65
CA SER A 8 8.71 -47.53 12.87
C SER A 8 8.31 -46.23 13.58
N GLY A 9 8.02 -46.27 14.88
CA GLY A 9 7.63 -45.08 15.65
C GLY A 9 8.69 -43.97 15.67
N LYS A 10 9.98 -44.34 15.86
CA LYS A 10 11.09 -43.38 15.78
C LYS A 10 11.26 -42.76 14.39
N ARG A 11 11.02 -43.54 13.32
CA ARG A 11 11.07 -43.06 11.94
C ARG A 11 9.91 -42.10 11.65
N VAL A 12 8.70 -42.42 12.11
CA VAL A 12 7.51 -41.56 11.97
C VAL A 12 7.70 -40.24 12.72
N VAL A 13 8.19 -40.29 13.97
CA VAL A 13 8.49 -39.09 14.76
C VAL A 13 9.57 -38.25 14.09
N GLY A 14 10.62 -38.88 13.53
CA GLY A 14 11.66 -38.18 12.78
C GLY A 14 11.13 -37.49 11.51
N VAL A 15 10.23 -38.15 10.77
CA VAL A 15 9.60 -37.58 9.57
C VAL A 15 8.67 -36.42 9.94
N LEU A 16 7.85 -36.56 10.99
CA LEU A 16 6.97 -35.48 11.45
C LEU A 16 7.76 -34.27 11.94
N LEU A 17 8.83 -34.47 12.70
CA LEU A 17 9.73 -33.39 13.12
C LEU A 17 10.37 -32.70 11.91
N GLY A 18 10.82 -33.46 10.91
CA GLY A 18 11.36 -32.91 9.67
C GLY A 18 10.33 -32.04 8.94
N LEU A 19 9.09 -32.50 8.81
CA LEU A 19 8.02 -31.74 8.16
C LEU A 19 7.66 -30.46 8.92
N VAL A 20 7.61 -30.49 10.26
CA VAL A 20 7.36 -29.30 11.08
C VAL A 20 8.47 -28.26 10.90
N LEU A 21 9.73 -28.70 10.91
CA LEU A 21 10.87 -27.81 10.69
C LEU A 21 10.87 -27.18 9.28
N ILE A 22 10.50 -27.96 8.26
CA ILE A 22 10.36 -27.45 6.89
C ILE A 22 9.21 -26.45 6.80
N ALA A 23 8.05 -26.74 7.38
CA ALA A 23 6.92 -25.82 7.39
C ALA A 23 7.25 -24.51 8.12
N ALA A 24 7.94 -24.60 9.26
CA ALA A 24 8.42 -23.43 10.00
C ALA A 24 9.43 -22.61 9.17
N LEU A 25 10.34 -23.26 8.45
CA LEU A 25 11.29 -22.59 7.57
C LEU A 25 10.58 -21.89 6.40
N ILE A 26 9.58 -22.52 5.79
CA ILE A 26 8.78 -21.93 4.72
C ILE A 26 8.00 -20.71 5.25
N ALA A 27 7.38 -20.84 6.41
CA ALA A 27 6.66 -19.73 7.05
C ALA A 27 7.61 -18.55 7.37
N TRP A 28 8.80 -18.84 7.89
CA TRP A 28 9.82 -17.81 8.13
C TRP A 28 10.27 -17.15 6.81
N LEU A 29 10.60 -17.93 5.79
CA LEU A 29 10.99 -17.38 4.48
C LEU A 29 9.88 -16.52 3.87
N ALA A 30 8.62 -16.91 3.99
CA ALA A 30 7.48 -16.11 3.55
C ALA A 30 7.37 -14.78 4.33
N ALA A 31 7.58 -14.82 5.65
CA ALA A 31 7.59 -13.61 6.48
C ALA A 31 8.74 -12.65 6.10
N MET A 32 9.95 -13.16 5.86
CA MET A 32 11.09 -12.33 5.42
C MET A 32 10.86 -11.66 4.06
N GLN A 33 10.16 -12.33 3.14
CA GLN A 33 9.82 -11.75 1.83
C GLN A 33 8.75 -10.64 1.96
N LEU A 34 7.85 -10.74 2.93
CA LEU A 34 6.87 -9.70 3.23
C LEU A 34 7.56 -8.42 3.77
N GLU A 35 8.56 -8.59 4.64
CA GLU A 35 9.40 -7.50 5.16
C GLU A 35 10.14 -6.78 4.01
N LYS A 36 10.73 -7.55 3.09
CA LYS A 36 11.49 -7.02 1.95
C LYS A 36 10.62 -6.22 0.97
N ARG A 37 9.32 -6.54 0.86
CA ARG A 37 8.34 -5.74 0.08
C ARG A 37 7.89 -4.47 0.81
N ARG A 38 7.94 -4.44 2.14
CA ARG A 38 7.67 -3.23 2.94
C ARG A 38 8.83 -2.24 2.91
N SER A 39 10.05 -2.72 2.63
CA SER A 39 11.21 -1.86 2.39
C SER A 39 11.12 -1.17 1.03
N VAL A 40 10.32 -0.11 0.93
CA VAL A 40 10.58 0.94 -0.07
C VAL A 40 11.95 1.53 0.28
N PRO A 41 12.97 1.43 -0.57
CA PRO A 41 14.25 2.07 -0.31
C PRO A 41 14.01 3.58 -0.20
N PRO A 42 14.62 4.31 0.75
CA PRO A 42 14.57 5.78 0.79
C PRO A 42 15.35 6.45 -0.36
N GLY A 43 15.41 5.84 -1.54
CA GLY A 43 16.13 6.34 -2.70
C GLY A 43 15.94 5.43 -3.90
N GLY A 44 15.03 5.80 -4.80
CA GLY A 44 14.80 5.06 -6.04
C GLY A 44 13.49 5.41 -6.73
N GLY A 45 13.30 6.70 -7.00
CA GLY A 45 12.07 7.27 -7.57
C GLY A 45 11.26 7.95 -6.49
N SER A 46 11.53 9.23 -6.24
CA SER A 46 10.64 10.05 -5.43
C SER A 46 9.26 9.96 -6.07
N ALA A 47 8.33 9.24 -5.44
CA ALA A 47 6.95 9.64 -5.51
C ALA A 47 6.91 10.99 -4.78
N GLU A 48 7.25 12.07 -5.49
CA GLU A 48 7.04 13.44 -5.06
C GLU A 48 5.54 13.69 -5.09
N GLY A 49 4.82 12.97 -4.23
CA GLY A 49 3.38 12.96 -4.19
C GLY A 49 2.86 12.49 -2.85
N ALA A 50 1.76 13.07 -2.41
CA ALA A 50 1.02 12.58 -1.27
C ALA A 50 0.06 11.49 -1.72
N ALA A 51 -0.03 10.38 -0.97
CA ALA A 51 -0.97 9.31 -1.25
C ALA A 51 -1.78 8.95 0.00
N VAL A 52 -3.10 8.83 -0.16
CA VAL A 52 -4.04 8.45 0.91
C VAL A 52 -4.95 7.35 0.39
N LEU A 53 -5.08 6.26 1.16
CA LEU A 53 -6.00 5.17 0.86
C LEU A 53 -7.23 5.29 1.77
N SER A 54 -8.42 5.38 1.19
CA SER A 54 -9.68 5.40 1.93
C SER A 54 -10.78 4.65 1.19
N GLU A 55 -11.43 3.70 1.87
CA GLU A 55 -12.55 2.88 1.36
C GLU A 55 -12.30 2.23 -0.02
N GLY A 56 -11.08 1.71 -0.23
CA GLY A 56 -10.72 1.06 -1.49
C GLY A 56 -10.38 2.01 -2.64
N ILE A 57 -10.36 3.32 -2.38
CA ILE A 57 -9.92 4.35 -3.33
C ILE A 57 -8.57 4.90 -2.88
N LEU A 58 -7.59 4.87 -3.78
CA LEU A 58 -6.29 5.50 -3.62
C LEU A 58 -6.33 6.91 -4.22
N TYR A 59 -6.06 7.91 -3.40
CA TYR A 59 -5.94 9.31 -3.79
C TYR A 59 -4.46 9.67 -3.86
N GLU A 60 -3.99 10.13 -5.00
CA GLU A 60 -2.59 10.53 -5.22
C GLU A 60 -2.55 11.99 -5.66
N ALA A 61 -1.78 12.81 -4.97
CA ALA A 61 -1.47 14.16 -5.38
C ALA A 61 -0.03 14.22 -5.88
N GLN A 62 0.20 14.95 -6.95
CA GLN A 62 1.52 15.21 -7.50
C GLN A 62 1.73 16.72 -7.65
N ALA A 63 2.93 17.19 -7.32
CA ALA A 63 3.36 18.57 -7.58
C ALA A 63 4.11 18.68 -8.93
N GLY A 64 4.36 19.91 -9.38
CA GLY A 64 5.08 20.21 -10.62
C GLY A 64 4.28 21.13 -11.54
N ASP A 65 4.70 21.24 -12.79
CA ASP A 65 4.07 22.12 -13.79
C ASP A 65 2.64 21.69 -14.18
N SER A 66 2.29 20.43 -13.91
CA SER A 66 0.96 19.87 -14.08
C SER A 66 0.62 19.07 -12.84
N ALA A 67 0.53 19.79 -11.73
CA ALA A 67 0.12 19.27 -10.45
C ALA A 67 -1.34 18.82 -10.51
N VAL A 68 -1.63 17.68 -9.88
CA VAL A 68 -2.87 16.96 -10.07
C VAL A 68 -3.21 16.15 -8.83
N VAL A 69 -4.51 15.95 -8.58
CA VAL A 69 -5.02 14.92 -7.68
C VAL A 69 -5.77 13.88 -8.50
N VAL A 70 -5.48 12.61 -8.26
CA VAL A 70 -6.08 11.48 -8.97
C VAL A 70 -6.70 10.53 -7.96
N ALA A 71 -7.93 10.09 -8.20
CA ALA A 71 -8.54 8.98 -7.48
C ALA A 71 -8.53 7.71 -8.33
N LYS A 72 -8.13 6.59 -7.73
CA LYS A 72 -8.07 5.28 -8.39
C LYS A 72 -8.73 4.23 -7.52
N ASP A 73 -9.54 3.38 -8.14
CA ASP A 73 -10.00 2.15 -7.48
C ASP A 73 -8.81 1.21 -7.29
N VAL A 74 -8.57 0.76 -6.05
CA VAL A 74 -7.40 -0.08 -5.73
C VAL A 74 -7.53 -1.49 -6.28
N GLY A 75 -8.75 -2.00 -6.42
CA GLY A 75 -8.98 -3.36 -6.92
C GLY A 75 -8.61 -3.51 -8.39
N SER A 76 -9.05 -2.57 -9.22
CA SER A 76 -8.86 -2.57 -10.67
C SER A 76 -7.70 -1.69 -11.15
N GLY A 77 -7.24 -0.75 -10.32
CA GLY A 77 -6.29 0.30 -10.72
C GLY A 77 -6.90 1.37 -11.62
N LYS A 78 -8.23 1.34 -11.85
CA LYS A 78 -8.91 2.28 -12.74
C LYS A 78 -8.98 3.67 -12.11
N GLU A 79 -8.57 4.68 -12.87
CA GLU A 79 -8.80 6.08 -12.53
C GLU A 79 -10.32 6.37 -12.50
N LEU A 80 -10.78 6.87 -11.36
CA LEU A 80 -12.17 7.28 -11.14
C LEU A 80 -12.38 8.73 -11.56
N TRP A 81 -11.45 9.59 -11.17
CA TRP A 81 -11.42 11.01 -11.55
C TRP A 81 -10.02 11.60 -11.42
N ARG A 82 -9.87 12.79 -12.01
CA ARG A 82 -8.66 13.60 -11.98
C ARG A 82 -9.01 15.09 -11.83
N ALA A 83 -8.33 15.76 -10.91
CA ALA A 83 -8.46 17.18 -10.66
C ALA A 83 -7.12 17.88 -10.92
N GLU A 84 -7.09 18.74 -11.93
CA GLU A 84 -5.90 19.55 -12.26
C GLU A 84 -5.76 20.69 -11.26
N LEU A 85 -4.58 20.83 -10.66
CA LEU A 85 -4.25 21.88 -9.69
C LEU A 85 -3.42 23.02 -10.30
N GLY A 86 -3.01 22.87 -11.57
CA GLY A 86 -2.14 23.82 -12.26
C GLY A 86 -0.67 23.58 -11.94
N SER A 87 0.13 24.66 -11.85
CA SER A 87 1.56 24.56 -11.52
C SER A 87 1.75 24.79 -10.02
N LEU A 88 2.28 23.77 -9.32
CA LEU A 88 2.59 23.84 -7.89
C LEU A 88 4.06 23.51 -7.66
N THR A 89 4.75 24.40 -6.95
CA THR A 89 6.14 24.18 -6.51
C THR A 89 6.22 23.42 -5.20
N ALA A 90 5.19 23.54 -4.35
CA ALA A 90 5.10 22.87 -3.07
C ALA A 90 4.29 21.58 -3.17
N MET A 91 4.69 20.57 -2.40
CA MET A 91 3.96 19.31 -2.30
C MET A 91 2.58 19.51 -1.68
N PRO A 92 1.49 19.09 -2.32
CA PRO A 92 0.19 19.05 -1.68
C PRO A 92 0.15 18.01 -0.56
N VAL A 93 -0.57 18.32 0.51
CA VAL A 93 -0.98 17.37 1.55
C VAL A 93 -2.47 17.08 1.36
N LEU A 94 -2.85 15.81 1.41
CA LEU A 94 -4.23 15.37 1.27
C LEU A 94 -4.80 14.96 2.63
N VAL A 95 -5.99 15.46 2.95
CA VAL A 95 -6.83 14.95 4.04
C VAL A 95 -8.15 14.50 3.45
N VAL A 96 -8.48 13.21 3.61
CA VAL A 96 -9.69 12.62 3.04
C VAL A 96 -10.74 12.47 4.14
N HIS A 97 -11.88 13.12 3.92
CA HIS A 97 -13.09 12.99 4.74
C HIS A 97 -14.14 12.14 4.01
N GLU A 98 -15.29 11.90 4.65
CA GLU A 98 -16.35 11.08 4.06
C GLU A 98 -16.81 11.60 2.69
N LYS A 99 -16.94 12.92 2.53
CA LYS A 99 -17.47 13.56 1.31
C LYS A 99 -16.50 14.50 0.60
N LEU A 100 -15.41 14.87 1.26
CA LEU A 100 -14.52 15.93 0.80
C LEU A 100 -13.07 15.49 0.90
N ILE A 101 -12.23 16.10 0.07
CA ILE A 101 -10.78 16.00 0.14
C ILE A 101 -10.23 17.40 0.32
N GLU A 102 -9.57 17.64 1.43
CA GLU A 102 -8.85 18.89 1.65
C GLU A 102 -7.46 18.77 1.06
N VAL A 103 -7.10 19.75 0.24
CA VAL A 103 -5.80 19.83 -0.45
C VAL A 103 -5.08 21.04 0.11
N GLN A 104 -4.10 20.78 0.96
CA GLN A 104 -3.29 21.84 1.57
C GLN A 104 -1.98 21.98 0.81
N ILE A 105 -1.73 23.17 0.26
CA ILE A 105 -0.48 23.48 -0.44
C ILE A 105 0.12 24.74 0.18
N ALA A 106 1.39 24.65 0.58
CA ALA A 106 2.08 25.76 1.25
C ALA A 106 2.07 27.03 0.40
N GLY A 107 1.62 28.15 0.97
CA GLY A 107 1.59 29.46 0.31
C GLY A 107 0.42 29.68 -0.66
N THR A 108 -0.51 28.73 -0.77
CA THR A 108 -1.73 28.86 -1.58
C THR A 108 -2.98 28.94 -0.70
N PRO A 109 -4.11 29.49 -1.20
CA PRO A 109 -5.40 29.40 -0.54
C PRO A 109 -5.81 27.95 -0.27
N TRP A 110 -6.67 27.77 0.74
CA TRP A 110 -7.28 26.47 1.02
C TRP A 110 -8.12 26.00 -0.17
N MET A 111 -8.04 24.71 -0.48
CA MET A 111 -8.83 24.10 -1.54
C MET A 111 -9.46 22.80 -1.07
N THR A 112 -10.72 22.61 -1.44
CA THR A 112 -11.51 21.43 -1.11
C THR A 112 -12.08 20.84 -2.40
N LEU A 113 -11.99 19.52 -2.54
CA LEU A 113 -12.56 18.77 -3.65
C LEU A 113 -13.70 17.88 -3.15
N ASP A 114 -14.75 17.71 -3.95
CA ASP A 114 -15.74 16.66 -3.73
C ASP A 114 -15.07 15.30 -3.93
N ARG A 115 -15.26 14.39 -2.96
CA ARG A 115 -14.58 13.10 -2.97
C ARG A 115 -15.02 12.20 -4.12
N ALA A 116 -16.27 12.31 -4.55
CA ALA A 116 -16.85 11.43 -5.56
C ALA A 116 -16.49 11.89 -6.98
N THR A 117 -16.38 13.21 -7.20
CA THR A 117 -16.17 13.78 -8.55
C THR A 117 -14.78 14.37 -8.75
N GLY A 118 -14.10 14.80 -7.69
CA GLY A 118 -12.87 15.58 -7.77
C GLY A 118 -13.09 17.05 -8.13
N GLU A 119 -14.33 17.52 -8.19
CA GLU A 119 -14.64 18.92 -8.51
C GLU A 119 -14.39 19.83 -7.29
N PRO A 120 -13.90 21.07 -7.48
CA PRO A 120 -13.76 22.03 -6.39
C PRO A 120 -15.11 22.35 -5.72
N VAL A 121 -15.10 22.47 -4.39
CA VAL A 121 -16.26 22.89 -3.59
C VAL A 121 -15.97 24.29 -3.04
N GLU A 122 -16.90 25.24 -3.28
CA GLU A 122 -16.84 26.62 -2.74
C GLU A 122 -17.09 26.68 -1.22
#